data_AF-A0A660TUC9-F1
#
_entry.id   AF-A0A660TUC9-F1
#
_cell.length_a   1.000
_cell.length_b   1.000
_cell.length_c   1.000
_cell.angle_alpha   90.00
_cell.angle_beta   90.00
_cell.angle_gamma   90.00
#
_symmetry.space_group_name_H-M   'P 1'
#
loop_
_entity.id
_entity.type
_entity.pdbx_description
1 polymer ?
#
loop_
_entity_poly.entity_id
_entity_poly.type
_entity_poly.pdbx_seq_one_letter_code
_entity_poly.pdbx_strand_id
1 'polypeptide(L)'
;MKKLIVLVLLIAALAVAPVLAADNGAGRTKAGTILGRGFFATAGFPMGKTTELNVYAGTGWNFNAVTLGANFLFRLVDIDIEGETFPLSLGPQADISFGYYNGVVLGVFADLRWEYTFDFPLNLFIEIGPGIDIAMYN
;
A
#
# COMPACT_ATOMS: atom_id res chain seq x y z
N MET A 1 5.38 22.73 9.26
CA MET A 1 6.22 21.64 9.82
C MET A 1 5.64 20.25 9.56
N LYS A 2 4.39 19.93 9.97
CA LYS A 2 3.77 18.60 9.72
C LYS A 2 3.85 18.14 8.26
N LYS A 3 3.44 18.99 7.30
CA LYS A 3 3.50 18.71 5.85
C LYS A 3 4.91 18.44 5.30
N LEU A 4 5.95 19.05 5.88
CA LEU A 4 7.34 18.85 5.47
C LEU A 4 7.88 17.50 5.96
N ILE A 5 7.51 17.10 7.18
CA ILE A 5 7.86 15.79 7.74
C ILE A 5 7.16 14.67 6.97
N VAL A 6 5.88 14.87 6.60
CA VAL A 6 5.14 13.93 5.73
C VAL A 6 5.83 13.76 4.39
N LEU A 7 6.22 14.87 3.74
CA LEU A 7 6.92 14.84 2.47
C LEU A 7 8.27 14.12 2.58
N VAL A 8 9.02 14.37 3.66
CA VAL A 8 10.30 13.71 3.92
C VAL A 8 10.14 12.21 4.20
N LEU A 9 9.11 11.79 4.94
CA LEU A 9 8.82 10.38 5.18
C LEU A 9 8.33 9.66 3.91
N LEU A 10 7.51 10.34 3.10
CA LEU A 10 7.05 9.81 1.82
C LEU A 10 8.24 9.63 0.86
N ILE A 11 9.12 10.64 0.77
CA ILE A 11 10.35 10.57 -0.02
C ILE A 11 11.30 9.50 0.53
N ALA A 12 11.44 9.35 1.85
CA ALA A 12 12.26 8.31 2.44
C ALA A 12 11.70 6.91 2.17
N ALA A 13 10.39 6.70 2.27
CA ALA A 13 9.74 5.44 1.90
C ALA A 13 9.87 5.14 0.41
N LEU A 14 9.69 6.17 -0.45
CA LEU A 14 9.89 6.10 -1.90
C LEU A 14 11.36 5.94 -2.31
N ALA A 15 12.33 6.31 -1.47
CA ALA A 15 13.76 6.18 -1.74
C ALA A 15 14.31 4.84 -1.21
N VAL A 16 13.74 4.30 -0.14
CA VAL A 16 14.15 3.02 0.46
C VAL A 16 13.48 1.84 -0.24
N ALA A 17 12.24 2.00 -0.73
CA ALA A 17 11.53 0.94 -1.45
C ALA A 17 12.24 0.46 -2.74
N PRO A 18 12.78 1.33 -3.61
CA PRO A 18 13.54 0.92 -4.80
C PRO A 18 14.87 0.25 -4.45
N VAL A 19 15.54 0.70 -3.37
CA VAL A 19 16.83 0.14 -2.95
C VAL A 19 16.65 -1.26 -2.38
N LEU A 20 15.64 -1.48 -1.52
CA LEU A 20 15.29 -2.81 -1.01
C LEU A 20 14.74 -3.76 -2.08
N ALA A 21 14.04 -3.21 -3.08
CA ALA A 21 13.55 -3.97 -4.23
C ALA A 21 14.68 -4.38 -5.18
N ALA A 22 15.65 -3.50 -5.40
CA ALA A 22 16.79 -3.71 -6.30
C ALA A 22 17.76 -4.78 -5.79
N ASP A 23 18.05 -4.82 -4.48
CA ASP A 23 19.01 -5.78 -3.91
C ASP A 23 18.52 -7.24 -3.96
N ASN A 24 17.19 -7.47 -4.02
CA ASN A 24 16.61 -8.81 -4.09
C ASN A 24 16.11 -9.22 -5.47
N GLY A 25 16.16 -8.34 -6.49
CA GLY A 25 15.71 -8.59 -7.87
C GLY A 25 14.22 -8.96 -8.03
N ALA A 26 13.48 -9.10 -6.93
CA ALA A 26 12.10 -9.56 -6.88
C ALA A 26 11.14 -8.51 -6.30
N GLY A 27 11.65 -7.50 -5.59
CA GLY A 27 10.79 -6.48 -5.01
C GLY A 27 10.21 -5.55 -6.08
N ARG A 28 8.96 -5.12 -5.90
CA ARG A 28 8.29 -4.20 -6.81
C ARG A 28 7.86 -2.93 -6.08
N THR A 29 8.19 -1.78 -6.65
CA THR A 29 7.61 -0.51 -6.20
C THR A 29 6.20 -0.41 -6.75
N LYS A 30 5.24 0.00 -5.93
CA LYS A 30 3.85 0.18 -6.34
C LYS A 30 3.32 1.52 -5.85
N ALA A 31 2.48 2.15 -6.64
CA ALA A 31 1.79 3.37 -6.27
C ALA A 31 0.29 3.19 -6.50
N GLY A 32 -0.53 3.68 -5.59
CA GLY A 32 -1.96 3.39 -5.70
C GLY A 32 -2.80 4.08 -4.66
N THR A 33 -4.05 3.65 -4.61
CA THR A 33 -5.01 4.13 -3.64
C THR A 33 -5.66 2.99 -2.89
N ILE A 34 -5.86 3.23 -1.59
CA ILE A 34 -6.73 2.40 -0.75
C ILE A 34 -8.00 3.23 -0.56
N LEU A 35 -9.11 2.72 -1.10
CA LEU A 35 -10.40 3.41 -1.07
C LEU A 35 -10.83 3.65 0.37
N GLY A 36 -11.29 4.87 0.65
CA GLY A 36 -11.61 5.33 2.01
C GLY A 36 -10.39 5.78 2.85
N ARG A 37 -9.15 5.47 2.44
CA ARG A 37 -7.94 5.85 3.20
C ARG A 37 -7.06 6.88 2.50
N GLY A 38 -6.78 6.76 1.20
CA GLY A 38 -6.02 7.79 0.46
C GLY A 38 -5.00 7.25 -0.55
N PHE A 39 -3.85 7.90 -0.66
CA PHE A 39 -2.80 7.63 -1.66
C PHE A 39 -1.55 7.01 -1.00
N PHE A 40 -0.98 5.99 -1.63
CA PHE A 40 0.04 5.15 -1.01
C PHE A 40 1.16 4.77 -1.99
N ALA A 41 2.37 4.71 -1.45
CA ALA A 41 3.52 4.07 -2.06
C ALA A 41 3.84 2.78 -1.29
N THR A 42 4.14 1.71 -2.03
CA THR A 42 4.29 0.35 -1.50
C THR A 42 5.59 -0.27 -2.00
N ALA A 43 6.30 -0.96 -1.12
CA ALA A 43 7.31 -1.94 -1.47
C ALA A 43 6.70 -3.34 -1.33
N GLY A 44 6.55 -4.06 -2.44
CA GLY A 44 6.10 -5.44 -2.48
C GLY A 44 7.26 -6.42 -2.51
N PHE A 45 7.18 -7.49 -1.73
CA PHE A 45 8.17 -8.55 -1.59
C PHE A 45 7.50 -9.90 -1.92
N PRO A 46 7.72 -10.46 -3.12
CA PRO A 46 7.18 -11.76 -3.47
C PRO A 46 7.75 -12.85 -2.57
N MET A 47 6.88 -13.66 -1.98
CA MET A 47 7.22 -14.78 -1.08
C MET A 47 6.98 -16.14 -1.76
N GLY A 48 6.69 -16.13 -3.06
CA GLY A 48 6.33 -17.30 -3.85
C GLY A 48 5.64 -16.88 -5.14
N LYS A 49 5.01 -17.83 -5.84
CA LYS A 49 4.28 -17.56 -7.09
C LYS A 49 2.95 -16.82 -6.87
N THR A 50 2.33 -16.99 -5.70
CA THR A 50 0.96 -16.53 -5.43
C THR A 50 0.86 -15.66 -4.19
N THR A 51 1.98 -15.34 -3.52
CA THR A 51 1.96 -14.61 -2.25
C THR A 51 2.96 -13.47 -2.25
N GLU A 52 2.57 -12.35 -1.66
CA GLU A 52 3.41 -11.17 -1.56
C GLU A 52 3.19 -10.45 -0.23
N LEU A 53 4.29 -10.11 0.45
CA LEU A 53 4.28 -9.21 1.59
C LEU A 53 4.48 -7.78 1.09
N ASN A 54 3.65 -6.85 1.52
CA ASN A 54 3.77 -5.45 1.16
C ASN A 54 3.97 -4.61 2.42
N VAL A 55 4.83 -3.60 2.33
CA VAL A 55 4.93 -2.51 3.31
C VAL A 55 4.67 -1.22 2.58
N TYR A 56 3.85 -0.35 3.16
CA TYR A 56 3.45 0.89 2.51
C TYR A 56 3.42 2.08 3.46
N ALA A 57 3.53 3.25 2.84
CA ALA A 57 3.34 4.53 3.46
C ALA A 57 2.46 5.40 2.56
N GLY A 58 1.61 6.21 3.16
CA GLY A 58 0.69 7.03 2.39
C GLY A 58 0.08 8.16 3.20
N THR A 59 -0.82 8.88 2.53
CA THR A 59 -1.52 10.02 3.12
C THR A 59 -3.01 9.92 2.89
N GLY A 60 -3.78 10.51 3.82
CA GLY A 60 -5.21 10.76 3.63
C GLY A 60 -5.51 11.50 2.32
N TRP A 61 -6.74 11.35 1.79
CA TRP A 61 -7.19 12.06 0.58
C TRP A 61 -6.97 13.59 0.62
N ASN A 62 -7.07 14.18 1.82
CA ASN A 62 -6.86 15.61 2.06
C ASN A 62 -5.47 15.93 2.64
N PHE A 63 -4.52 14.98 2.59
CA PHE A 63 -3.18 15.10 3.18
C PHE A 63 -3.19 15.45 4.69
N ASN A 64 -4.26 15.07 5.38
CA ASN A 64 -4.51 15.33 6.79
C ASN A 64 -3.96 14.25 7.72
N ALA A 65 -3.71 13.06 7.18
CA ALA A 65 -3.19 11.92 7.91
C ALA A 65 -1.98 11.32 7.19
N VAL A 66 -1.09 10.71 7.96
CA VAL A 66 -0.02 9.83 7.47
C VAL A 66 -0.32 8.43 7.93
N THR A 67 -0.25 7.47 7.03
CA THR A 67 -0.49 6.05 7.31
C THR A 67 0.74 5.25 6.98
N LEU A 68 1.12 4.35 7.88
CA LEU A 68 2.11 3.31 7.67
C LEU A 68 1.44 1.97 7.88
N GLY A 69 1.70 1.00 7.03
CA GLY A 69 1.08 -0.31 7.17
C GLY A 69 1.74 -1.39 6.35
N ALA A 70 1.16 -2.58 6.45
CA ALA A 70 1.57 -3.74 5.72
C ALA A 70 0.37 -4.61 5.39
N ASN A 71 0.45 -5.35 4.29
CA ASN A 71 -0.50 -6.39 3.96
C ASN A 71 0.19 -7.63 3.39
N PHE A 72 -0.46 -8.77 3.53
CA PHE A 72 0.03 -10.04 3.00
C PHE A 72 -1.00 -10.58 2.02
N LEU A 73 -0.72 -10.45 0.72
CA LEU A 73 -1.69 -10.69 -0.33
C LEU A 73 -1.49 -12.05 -0.99
N PHE A 74 -2.61 -12.70 -1.26
CA PHE A 74 -2.69 -13.95 -2.00
C PHE A 74 -3.31 -13.65 -3.37
N ARG A 75 -2.57 -13.94 -4.44
CA ARG A 75 -3.04 -13.88 -5.83
C ARG A 75 -4.23 -14.83 -6.00
N LEU A 76 -5.38 -14.28 -6.35
CA LEU A 76 -6.61 -15.03 -6.60
C LEU A 76 -6.73 -15.43 -8.07
N VAL A 77 -6.62 -14.44 -8.95
CA VAL A 77 -6.87 -14.60 -10.38
C VAL A 77 -6.19 -13.49 -11.19
N ASP A 78 -6.00 -13.77 -12.46
CA ASP A 78 -5.47 -12.86 -13.48
C ASP A 78 -6.66 -12.45 -14.35
N ILE A 79 -6.99 -11.16 -14.36
CA ILE A 79 -8.09 -10.66 -15.18
C ILE A 79 -7.48 -10.08 -16.45
N ASP A 80 -7.76 -10.69 -17.59
CA ASP A 80 -7.29 -10.18 -18.89
C ASP A 80 -8.34 -9.25 -19.51
N ILE A 81 -7.92 -8.02 -19.85
CA ILE A 81 -8.76 -7.01 -20.50
C ILE A 81 -7.97 -6.45 -21.67
N GLU A 82 -8.48 -6.63 -22.89
CA GLU A 82 -7.87 -6.11 -24.12
C GLU A 82 -6.39 -6.50 -24.33
N GLY A 83 -5.98 -7.67 -23.81
CA GLY A 83 -4.61 -8.17 -23.92
C GLY A 83 -3.66 -7.73 -22.79
N GLU A 84 -4.17 -6.93 -21.84
CA GLU A 84 -3.46 -6.52 -20.63
C GLU A 84 -3.92 -7.38 -19.44
N THR A 85 -2.98 -7.81 -18.60
CA THR A 85 -3.27 -8.65 -17.43
C THR A 85 -3.32 -7.82 -16.15
N PHE A 86 -4.41 -7.95 -15.39
CA PHE A 86 -4.64 -7.24 -14.15
C PHE A 86 -4.75 -8.21 -12.96
N PRO A 87 -3.66 -8.40 -12.21
CA PRO A 87 -3.63 -9.17 -10.97
C PRO A 87 -4.71 -8.82 -9.95
N LEU A 88 -5.55 -9.78 -9.56
CA LEU A 88 -6.43 -9.63 -8.40
C LEU A 88 -5.92 -10.46 -7.22
N SER A 89 -5.74 -9.82 -6.07
CA SER A 89 -5.25 -10.46 -4.85
C SER A 89 -6.10 -10.09 -3.64
N LEU A 90 -6.15 -10.96 -2.65
CA LEU A 90 -6.87 -10.74 -1.39
C LEU A 90 -5.96 -11.08 -0.21
N GLY A 91 -6.06 -10.35 0.89
CA GLY A 91 -5.35 -10.74 2.11
C GLY A 91 -5.55 -9.79 3.28
N PRO A 92 -5.01 -10.16 4.47
CA PRO A 92 -5.07 -9.31 5.64
C PRO A 92 -4.14 -8.10 5.51
N GLN A 93 -4.55 -7.02 6.15
CA GLN A 93 -3.82 -5.76 6.27
C GLN A 93 -3.88 -5.24 7.69
N ALA A 94 -2.81 -4.59 8.11
CA ALA A 94 -2.78 -3.79 9.33
C ALA A 94 -2.04 -2.48 9.08
N ASP A 95 -2.55 -1.40 9.67
CA ASP A 95 -1.92 -0.09 9.57
C ASP A 95 -2.07 0.74 10.84
N ILE A 96 -1.25 1.79 10.89
CA ILE A 96 -1.31 2.86 11.86
C ILE A 96 -1.40 4.20 11.13
N SER A 97 -2.38 5.01 11.49
CA SER A 97 -2.60 6.35 10.93
C SER A 97 -2.43 7.42 12.00
N PHE A 98 -1.65 8.44 11.69
CA PHE A 98 -1.42 9.62 12.53
C PHE A 98 -2.14 10.83 11.93
N GLY A 99 -3.00 11.47 12.71
CA GLY A 99 -3.80 12.63 12.27
C GLY A 99 -5.16 12.27 11.69
N TYR A 100 -5.44 10.98 11.48
CA TYR A 100 -6.79 10.50 11.20
C TYR A 100 -7.66 10.70 12.45
N TYR A 101 -8.85 11.29 12.30
CA TYR A 101 -9.69 11.76 13.41
C TYR A 101 -8.98 12.67 14.45
N ASN A 102 -7.91 13.37 14.08
CA ASN A 102 -7.05 14.12 15.02
C ASN A 102 -6.36 13.27 16.10
N GLY A 103 -6.27 11.95 15.91
CA GLY A 103 -5.64 11.02 16.85
C GLY A 103 -4.69 10.04 16.18
N VAL A 104 -4.45 8.93 16.88
CA VAL A 104 -3.79 7.74 16.34
C VAL A 104 -4.86 6.68 16.10
N VAL A 105 -4.85 6.06 14.92
CA VAL A 105 -5.81 5.01 14.57
C VAL A 105 -5.06 3.76 14.16
N LEU A 106 -5.44 2.63 14.74
CA LEU A 106 -4.98 1.31 14.34
C LEU A 106 -6.05 0.66 13.47
N GLY A 107 -5.69 0.23 12.27
CA GLY A 107 -6.60 -0.40 11.33
C GLY A 107 -6.24 -1.87 11.09
N VAL A 108 -7.26 -2.73 10.98
CA VAL A 108 -7.12 -4.11 10.51
C VAL A 108 -8.19 -4.39 9.46
N PHE A 109 -7.80 -4.86 8.29
CA PHE A 109 -8.67 -5.02 7.12
C PHE A 109 -8.45 -6.35 6.41
N ALA A 110 -9.44 -6.74 5.63
CA ALA A 110 -9.30 -7.77 4.60
C ALA A 110 -9.37 -7.07 3.24
N ASP A 111 -8.24 -6.93 2.56
CA ASP A 111 -8.13 -6.09 1.37
C ASP A 111 -8.10 -6.90 0.09
N LEU A 112 -8.97 -6.51 -0.83
CA LEU A 112 -8.93 -6.89 -2.23
C LEU A 112 -8.13 -5.83 -2.99
N ARG A 113 -7.01 -6.25 -3.57
CA ARG A 113 -6.14 -5.41 -4.40
C ARG A 113 -6.22 -5.84 -5.85
N TRP A 114 -6.42 -4.86 -6.72
CA TRP A 114 -6.31 -5.01 -8.16
C TRP A 114 -5.12 -4.21 -8.66
N GLU A 115 -4.22 -4.84 -9.41
CA GLU A 115 -2.99 -4.21 -9.88
C GLU A 115 -2.91 -4.13 -11.40
N TYR A 116 -2.10 -3.18 -11.87
CA TYR A 116 -1.59 -3.11 -13.22
C TYR A 116 -0.07 -3.01 -13.19
N THR A 117 0.62 -3.73 -14.05
CA THR A 117 2.09 -3.74 -14.11
C THR A 117 2.53 -3.04 -15.39
N PHE A 118 3.35 -1.99 -15.26
CA PHE A 118 3.99 -1.38 -16.43
C PHE A 118 5.25 -2.14 -16.86
N ASP A 119 5.73 -1.84 -18.07
CA ASP A 119 7.02 -2.33 -18.58
C ASP A 119 8.24 -1.73 -17.85
N PHE A 120 8.04 -0.67 -17.07
CA PHE A 120 9.04 -0.12 -16.14
C PHE A 120 8.71 -0.61 -14.71
N PRO A 121 9.66 -0.61 -13.75
CA PRO A 121 9.53 -1.32 -12.47
C PRO A 121 8.60 -0.61 -11.45
N LEU A 122 7.38 -0.29 -11.87
CA LEU A 122 6.30 0.30 -11.09
C LEU A 122 4.99 -0.46 -11.39
N ASN A 123 4.29 -0.84 -10.33
CA ASN A 123 2.90 -1.27 -10.44
C ASN A 123 1.96 -0.14 -10.01
N LEU A 124 0.78 -0.08 -10.62
CA LEU A 124 -0.35 0.65 -10.06
C LEU A 124 -1.27 -0.30 -9.31
N PHE A 125 -1.92 0.21 -8.27
CA PHE A 125 -2.95 -0.56 -7.60
C PHE A 125 -4.15 0.29 -7.16
N ILE A 126 -5.29 -0.37 -7.10
CA ILE A 126 -6.45 0.07 -6.35
C ILE A 126 -6.78 -1.02 -5.32
N GLU A 127 -7.11 -0.60 -4.11
CA GLU A 127 -7.39 -1.50 -3.01
C GLU A 127 -8.67 -1.08 -2.29
N ILE A 128 -9.44 -2.09 -1.86
CA ILE A 128 -10.62 -1.91 -1.04
C ILE A 128 -10.77 -3.10 -0.09
N GLY A 129 -11.16 -2.82 1.14
CA GLY A 129 -11.41 -3.87 2.12
C GLY A 129 -12.32 -3.40 3.25
N PRO A 130 -13.24 -4.25 3.73
CA PRO A 130 -13.87 -4.03 5.02
C PRO A 130 -12.85 -4.25 6.14
N GLY A 131 -13.04 -3.55 7.26
CA GLY A 131 -12.18 -3.72 8.42
C GLY A 131 -12.66 -2.92 9.63
N ILE A 132 -11.78 -2.84 10.63
CA ILE A 132 -12.05 -2.18 11.90
C ILE A 132 -10.94 -1.17 12.15
N ASP A 133 -11.35 0.06 12.47
CA ASP A 133 -10.49 1.10 12.99
C ASP A 133 -10.67 1.22 14.51
N ILE A 134 -9.55 1.21 15.23
CA ILE A 134 -9.49 1.50 16.66
C ILE A 134 -8.86 2.87 16.82
N ALA A 135 -9.70 3.87 17.08
CA ALA A 135 -9.23 5.22 17.31
C ALA A 135 -8.83 5.43 18.77
N MET A 136 -7.60 5.91 18.97
CA MET A 136 -7.05 6.28 20.26
C MET A 136 -7.04 7.81 20.32
N TYR A 137 -7.95 8.36 21.11
CA TYR A 137 -8.03 9.78 21.41
C TYR A 137 -7.43 10.03 22.80
N ASN A 138 -6.72 11.15 22.94
CA ASN A 138 -6.41 11.74 24.25
C ASN A 138 -7.50 12.74 24.61
#